data_AF-A0A482TGN3-F1
#
_entry.id   AF-A0A482TGN3-F1
#
_cell.length_a   1.000
_cell.length_b   1.000
_cell.length_c   1.000
_cell.angle_alpha   90.00
_cell.angle_beta   90.00
_cell.angle_gamma   90.00
#
_symmetry.space_group_name_H-M   'P 1'
#
loop_
_entity.id
_entity.type
_entity.pdbx_description
1 polymer ?
#
loop_
_entity_poly.entity_id
_entity_poly.type
_entity_poly.pdbx_seq_one_letter_code
_entity_poly.pdbx_strand_id
1 'polypeptide(L)'
;TADRRRVLDAGERRLFECRYTAGGEPVAIPPDSLASFLVDRQRYFTTGRFGTHLVGSVGHDPWRLDRVDATVTGSVLPLVDISDREAEPLVHHSPGLRVSIAPPVPP
;
A
#
# COMPACT_ATOMS: atom_id res chain seq x y z
N THR A 1 -4.22 -21.31 -6.99
CA THR A 1 -4.82 -20.03 -6.60
C THR A 1 -5.27 -20.16 -5.15
N ALA A 2 -4.73 -19.34 -4.25
CA ALA A 2 -5.05 -19.42 -2.82
C ALA A 2 -5.96 -18.26 -2.44
N ASP A 3 -7.10 -18.56 -1.79
CA ASP A 3 -7.94 -17.55 -1.14
C ASP A 3 -7.11 -16.83 -0.07
N ARG A 4 -7.08 -15.50 -0.14
CA ARG A 4 -6.31 -14.66 0.76
C ARG A 4 -7.23 -13.70 1.48
N ARG A 5 -6.91 -13.46 2.75
CA ARG A 5 -7.65 -12.57 3.64
C ARG A 5 -6.75 -11.52 4.27
N ARG A 6 -7.21 -10.28 4.32
CA ARG A 6 -6.60 -9.16 5.04
C ARG A 6 -7.66 -8.54 5.93
N VAL A 7 -7.28 -8.25 7.17
CA VAL A 7 -8.18 -7.67 8.18
C VAL A 7 -7.48 -6.51 8.87
N LEU A 8 -8.27 -5.51 9.25
CA LEU A 8 -7.87 -4.47 10.17
C LEU A 8 -8.93 -4.37 11.26
N ASP A 9 -8.49 -4.57 12.49
CA ASP A 9 -9.31 -4.53 13.69
C ASP A 9 -8.86 -3.35 14.58
N ALA A 10 -9.81 -2.68 15.23
CA ALA A 10 -9.58 -1.68 16.27
C ALA A 10 -10.14 -2.20 17.59
N GLY A 11 -9.27 -2.80 18.40
CA GLY A 11 -9.71 -3.59 19.57
C GLY A 11 -10.56 -4.77 19.11
N GLU A 12 -11.77 -4.88 19.63
CA GLU A 12 -12.72 -5.94 19.28
C GLU A 12 -13.55 -5.66 18.02
N ARG A 13 -13.49 -4.42 17.49
CA ARG A 13 -14.26 -4.01 16.31
C ARG A 13 -13.48 -4.30 15.03
N ARG A 14 -14.10 -5.00 14.08
CA ARG A 14 -13.59 -5.10 12.70
C ARG A 14 -13.87 -3.81 11.93
N LEU A 15 -12.80 -3.18 11.44
CA LEU A 15 -12.90 -1.97 10.62
C LEU A 15 -12.96 -2.29 9.14
N PHE A 16 -12.18 -3.28 8.70
CA PHE A 16 -12.02 -3.63 7.31
C PHE A 16 -11.67 -5.11 7.16
N GLU A 17 -12.22 -5.75 6.13
CA GLU A 17 -11.84 -7.07 5.66
C GLU A 17 -11.80 -7.08 4.13
N CYS A 18 -10.75 -7.66 3.57
CA CYS A 18 -10.62 -7.89 2.14
C CYS A 18 -10.28 -9.35 1.87
N ARG A 19 -11.09 -9.98 1.02
CA ARG A 19 -10.88 -11.34 0.51
C ARG A 19 -10.67 -11.30 -0.97
N TYR A 20 -9.64 -12.00 -1.45
CA TYR A 20 -9.27 -12.00 -2.86
C TYR A 20 -8.51 -13.28 -3.20
N THR A 21 -8.53 -13.64 -4.48
CA THR A 21 -7.76 -14.76 -5.00
C THR A 21 -6.62 -14.23 -5.85
N ALA A 22 -5.37 -14.42 -5.40
CA ALA A 22 -4.19 -14.05 -6.17
C ALA A 22 -3.86 -15.17 -7.16
N GLY A 23 -4.02 -14.91 -8.46
CA GLY A 23 -3.89 -15.91 -9.50
C GLY A 23 -3.34 -15.43 -10.85
N GLY A 24 -3.36 -14.13 -11.12
CA GLY A 24 -2.77 -13.59 -12.33
C GLY A 24 -1.25 -13.48 -12.24
N GLU A 25 -0.65 -13.10 -13.36
CA GLU A 25 0.78 -12.81 -13.45
C GLU A 25 1.02 -11.34 -13.10
N PRO A 26 1.70 -11.01 -11.99
CA PRO A 26 1.95 -9.62 -11.63
C PRO A 26 2.88 -8.97 -12.64
N VAL A 27 2.48 -7.86 -13.24
CA VAL A 27 3.27 -7.13 -14.25
C VAL A 27 3.87 -5.86 -13.67
N ALA A 28 4.98 -5.40 -14.26
CA ALA A 28 5.55 -4.10 -13.91
C ALA A 28 4.53 -3.00 -14.23
N ILE A 29 4.34 -2.07 -13.29
CA ILE A 29 3.39 -0.98 -13.48
C ILE A 29 3.95 0.05 -14.47
N PRO A 30 3.12 0.56 -15.40
CA PRO A 30 3.51 1.69 -16.22
C PRO A 30 3.83 2.92 -15.34
N PRO A 31 4.91 3.67 -15.65
CA PRO A 31 5.16 4.95 -15.00
C PRO A 31 3.97 5.90 -15.23
N ASP A 32 3.77 6.84 -14.32
CA ASP A 32 2.69 7.86 -14.35
C ASP A 32 1.25 7.30 -14.38
N SER A 33 1.07 6.00 -14.14
CA SER A 33 -0.25 5.40 -13.92
C SER A 33 -0.76 5.67 -12.50
N LEU A 34 -2.09 5.64 -12.32
CA LEU A 34 -2.69 5.70 -10.98
C LEU A 34 -2.15 4.60 -10.06
N ALA A 35 -1.95 3.38 -10.59
CA ALA A 35 -1.39 2.28 -9.83
C ALA A 35 0.04 2.58 -9.38
N SER A 36 0.88 3.19 -10.23
CA SER A 36 2.21 3.68 -9.85
C SER A 36 2.11 4.71 -8.73
N PHE A 37 1.25 5.72 -8.86
CA PHE A 37 1.05 6.75 -7.85
C PHE A 37 0.65 6.19 -6.47
N LEU A 38 -0.21 5.16 -6.44
CA LEU A 38 -0.73 4.60 -5.18
C LEU A 38 0.29 3.77 -4.39
N VAL A 39 1.29 3.17 -5.04
CA VAL A 39 2.24 2.27 -4.37
C VAL A 39 3.67 2.82 -4.31
N ASP A 40 3.98 3.83 -5.11
CA ASP A 40 5.34 4.31 -5.22
C ASP A 40 5.70 5.26 -4.06
N ARG A 41 6.52 4.76 -3.13
CA ARG A 41 7.03 5.52 -1.98
C ARG A 41 8.54 5.61 -2.02
N GLN A 42 9.03 6.67 -2.64
CA GLN A 42 10.46 6.89 -2.88
C GLN A 42 11.24 7.43 -1.67
N ARG A 43 10.55 7.97 -0.65
CA ARG A 43 11.20 8.68 0.47
C ARG A 43 10.69 8.21 1.83
N TYR A 44 11.55 8.27 2.83
CA TYR A 44 11.18 8.20 4.23
C TYR A 44 11.69 9.43 5.00
N PHE A 45 10.98 9.76 6.07
CA PHE A 45 11.28 10.90 6.93
C PHE A 45 11.64 10.39 8.32
N THR A 46 12.67 10.96 8.92
CA THR A 46 13.12 10.61 10.28
C THR A 46 13.68 11.83 11.00
N THR A 47 13.91 11.68 12.30
CA THR A 47 14.51 12.72 13.14
C THR A 47 15.96 12.36 13.45
N GLY A 48 16.88 13.25 13.10
CA GLY A 48 18.30 13.17 13.42
C GLY A 48 18.63 13.78 14.77
N ARG A 49 19.92 13.97 15.04
CA ARG A 49 20.39 14.61 16.26
C ARG A 49 19.86 16.04 16.35
N PHE A 50 19.59 16.50 17.57
CA PHE A 50 19.09 17.85 17.85
C PHE A 50 17.75 18.19 17.16
N GLY A 51 16.92 17.19 16.87
CA GLY A 51 15.60 17.40 16.26
C GLY A 51 15.65 17.74 14.77
N THR A 52 16.78 17.53 14.10
CA THR A 52 16.91 17.77 12.66
C THR A 52 15.98 16.85 11.87
N HIS A 53 15.23 17.40 10.91
CA HIS A 53 14.40 16.59 10.02
C HIS A 53 15.26 16.07 8.87
N LEU A 54 15.32 14.74 8.74
CA LEU A 54 16.14 14.06 7.75
C LEU A 54 15.26 13.35 6.73
N VAL A 55 15.68 13.39 5.46
CA VAL A 55 15.02 12.71 4.35
C VAL A 55 15.98 11.68 3.79
N GLY A 56 15.52 10.44 3.68
CA GLY A 56 16.27 9.38 3.00
C GLY A 56 15.45 8.75 1.89
N SER A 57 16.12 7.93 1.08
CA SER A 57 15.53 7.26 -0.08
C SER A 57 15.24 5.80 0.24
N VAL A 58 14.10 5.32 -0.26
CA VAL A 58 13.77 3.89 -0.27
C VAL A 58 14.05 3.38 -1.68
N GLY A 59 14.97 2.43 -1.80
CA GLY A 59 15.35 1.82 -3.09
C GLY A 59 14.66 0.47 -3.27
N HIS A 60 13.99 0.30 -4.41
CA HIS A 60 13.40 -0.97 -4.80
C HIS A 60 13.21 -1.11 -6.32
N ASP A 61 13.12 -2.35 -6.80
CA ASP A 61 12.65 -2.63 -8.16
C ASP A 61 11.19 -2.19 -8.32
N PRO A 62 10.74 -1.80 -9.53
CA PRO A 62 9.35 -1.43 -9.76
C PRO A 62 8.39 -2.48 -9.21
N TRP A 63 7.32 -2.02 -8.57
CA TRP A 63 6.27 -2.90 -8.08
C TRP A 63 5.73 -3.74 -9.24
N ARG A 64 5.57 -5.05 -8.99
CA ARG A 64 4.79 -5.92 -9.87
C ARG A 64 3.41 -6.10 -9.26
N LEU A 65 2.38 -5.76 -10.03
CA LEU A 65 0.99 -5.75 -9.60
C LEU A 65 0.14 -6.62 -10.53
N ASP A 66 -0.79 -7.34 -9.92
CA ASP A 66 -1.87 -8.06 -10.59
C ASP A 66 -3.20 -7.44 -10.16
N ARG A 67 -4.11 -7.21 -11.11
CA ARG A 67 -5.44 -6.73 -10.77
C ARG A 67 -6.27 -7.92 -10.32
N VAL A 68 -6.90 -7.82 -9.15
CA VAL A 68 -7.66 -8.92 -8.56
C VAL A 68 -9.07 -8.48 -8.23
N ASP A 69 -10.02 -9.38 -8.43
CA ASP A 69 -11.35 -9.22 -7.87
C ASP A 69 -11.29 -9.52 -6.38
N ALA A 70 -11.94 -8.66 -5.59
CA ALA A 70 -11.92 -8.75 -4.15
C ALA A 70 -13.27 -8.38 -3.56
N THR A 71 -13.69 -9.12 -2.54
CA THR A 71 -14.79 -8.72 -1.68
C THR A 71 -14.21 -7.90 -0.53
N VAL A 72 -14.61 -6.63 -0.44
CA VAL A 72 -14.22 -5.72 0.64
C VAL A 72 -15.44 -5.44 1.52
N THR A 73 -15.30 -5.58 2.83
CA THR A 73 -16.32 -5.22 3.81
C THR A 73 -15.74 -4.31 4.88
N GLY A 74 -16.54 -3.31 5.30
CA GLY A 74 -16.09 -2.25 6.19
C GLY A 74 -15.23 -1.20 5.50
N SER A 75 -14.92 -0.12 6.22
CA SER A 75 -14.18 1.02 5.70
C SER A 75 -13.47 1.76 6.83
N VAL A 76 -12.25 2.22 6.55
CA VAL A 76 -11.47 3.10 7.44
C VAL A 76 -11.69 4.58 7.14
N LEU A 77 -12.35 4.92 6.03
CA LEU A 77 -12.55 6.30 5.59
C LEU A 77 -13.28 7.17 6.63
N PRO A 78 -14.31 6.66 7.34
CA PRO A 78 -14.98 7.46 8.37
C PRO A 78 -14.09 7.82 9.57
N LEU A 79 -12.95 7.15 9.76
CA LEU A 79 -11.99 7.49 10.83
C LEU A 79 -11.17 8.74 10.54
N VAL A 80 -11.20 9.21 9.29
CA VAL A 80 -10.49 10.38 8.80
C VAL A 80 -11.44 11.40 8.17
N ASP A 81 -12.71 11.39 8.61
CA ASP A 81 -13.77 12.29 8.14
C ASP A 81 -14.01 12.27 6.62
N ILE A 82 -13.71 11.13 5.98
CA ILE A 82 -14.03 10.90 4.57
C ILE A 82 -15.30 10.06 4.51
N SER A 83 -16.33 10.61 3.86
CA SER A 83 -17.58 9.88 3.63
C SER A 83 -17.33 8.66 2.76
N ASP A 84 -17.91 7.54 3.18
CA ASP A 84 -17.90 6.33 2.37
C ASP A 84 -18.76 6.53 1.12
N ARG A 85 -18.31 5.98 -0.01
CA ARG A 85 -19.07 5.95 -1.25
C ARG A 85 -19.12 4.51 -1.71
N GLU A 86 -20.33 4.01 -1.93
CA GLU A 86 -20.53 2.70 -2.52
C GLU A 86 -20.04 2.73 -3.97
N ALA A 87 -18.88 2.11 -4.20
CA ALA A 87 -18.22 2.01 -5.49
C ALA A 87 -17.47 0.68 -5.56
N GLU A 88 -17.28 0.16 -6.77
CA GLU A 88 -16.50 -1.04 -6.98
C GLU A 88 -15.03 -0.80 -6.59
N PRO A 89 -14.45 -1.58 -5.67
CA PRO A 89 -13.10 -1.35 -5.19
C PRO A 89 -12.06 -1.61 -6.28
N LEU A 90 -11.09 -0.70 -6.42
CA LEU A 90 -9.92 -0.90 -7.26
C LEU A 90 -8.85 -1.66 -6.47
N VAL A 91 -8.70 -2.97 -6.70
CA VAL A 91 -7.77 -3.82 -5.94
C VAL A 91 -6.64 -4.34 -6.82
N HIS A 92 -5.42 -4.13 -6.32
CA HIS A 92 -4.20 -4.72 -6.89
C HIS A 92 -3.51 -5.58 -5.83
N HIS A 93 -2.99 -6.72 -6.25
CA HIS A 93 -2.15 -7.58 -5.44
C HIS A 93 -0.70 -7.51 -5.91
N SER A 94 0.23 -7.41 -4.97
CA SER A 94 1.65 -7.64 -5.22
C SER A 94 2.11 -8.91 -4.52
N PRO A 95 2.97 -9.75 -5.14
CA PRO A 95 3.63 -10.84 -4.43
C PRO A 95 4.63 -10.34 -3.36
N GLY A 96 4.87 -9.03 -3.30
CA GLY A 96 5.88 -8.40 -2.46
C GLY A 96 7.17 -8.17 -3.24
N LEU A 97 8.03 -7.34 -2.66
CA LEU A 97 9.36 -7.05 -3.18
C LEU A 97 10.34 -6.80 -2.04
N ARG A 98 11.62 -6.82 -2.38
CA ARG A 98 12.67 -6.46 -1.44
C ARG A 98 12.87 -4.95 -1.47
N VAL A 99 12.69 -4.32 -0.32
CA VAL A 99 12.99 -2.90 -0.12
C VAL A 99 14.34 -2.75 0.58
N SER A 100 15.08 -1.72 0.22
CA SER A 100 16.29 -1.30 0.93
C SER A 100 16.17 0.17 1.33
N ILE A 101 16.81 0.51 2.45
CA ILE A 101 16.81 1.87 2.99
C ILE A 101 18.25 2.36 2.94
N ALA A 102 18.48 3.45 2.20
CA ALA A 102 19.75 4.16 2.26
C ALA A 102 19.73 5.17 3.42
N PRO A 103 20.86 5.41 4.11
CA PRO A 103 20.94 6.45 5.14
C PRO A 103 20.46 7.80 4.59
N PRO A 104 19.82 8.65 5.44
CA PRO A 104 19.45 9.97 4.99
C PRO A 104 20.72 10.77 4.67
N VAL A 105 20.71 11.47 3.55
CA VAL A 105 21.82 12.34 3.15
C VAL A 105 21.50 13.72 3.75
N PRO A 106 22.37 14.28 4.62
CA PRO A 106 22.23 15.66 5.06
C PRO A 106 22.14 16.59 3.84
N PRO A 107 21.33 17.66 3.88
CA PRO A 107 21.27 18.64 2.82
C PRO A 107 22.64 19.32 2.58
#